data_AF-A0A101UTZ2-F1
#
_entry.id   AF-A0A101UTZ2-F1
#
_cell.length_a   1.000
_cell.length_b   1.000
_cell.length_c   1.000
_cell.angle_alpha   90.00
_cell.angle_beta   90.00
_cell.angle_gamma   90.00
#
_symmetry.space_group_name_H-M   'P 1'
#
loop_
_entity.id
_entity.type
_entity.pdbx_description
1 polymer ?
#
loop_
_entity_poly.entity_id
_entity_poly.type
_entity_poly.pdbx_seq_one_letter_code
_entity_poly.pdbx_strand_id
1 'polypeptide(L)' 'MPEILRAYTAGSGHLHRRPATLAPGSPADVVVLDVDVLREGPDALCEAQVDLTIAGGRLVHDRLAGQQQSPPARAA' A
#
# COMPACT_ATOMS: atom_id res chain seq x y z
N MET A 1 14.24 5.56 7.17
CA MET A 1 12.96 4.88 6.82
C MET A 1 12.77 4.82 5.31
N PRO A 2 12.89 5.93 4.56
CA PRO A 2 12.82 5.90 3.10
C PRO A 2 13.76 4.88 2.45
N GLU A 3 14.92 4.62 3.05
CA GLU A 3 15.90 3.65 2.58
C GLU A 3 15.39 2.20 2.65
N ILE A 4 14.65 1.85 3.72
CA ILE A 4 14.08 0.51 3.89
C ILE A 4 12.99 0.28 2.83
N LEU A 5 12.06 1.22 2.69
CA LEU A 5 11.03 1.13 1.66
C LEU A 5 11.66 1.06 0.26
N ARG A 6 12.71 1.87 0.01
CA ARG A 6 13.46 1.80 -1.25
C ARG A 6 14.09 0.44 -1.47
N ALA A 7 14.69 -0.20 -0.46
CA ALA A 7 15.31 -1.51 -0.59
C ALA A 7 14.30 -2.58 -1.06
N TYR A 8 13.11 -2.61 -0.45
CA TYR A 8 12.06 -3.60 -0.76
C TYR A 8 11.22 -3.25 -2.00
N THR A 9 11.29 -2.02 -2.52
CA THR A 9 10.57 -1.59 -3.73
C THR A 9 11.54 -1.37 -4.90
N ALA A 10 11.97 -0.14 -5.14
CA ALA A 10 12.83 0.23 -6.26
C ALA A 10 14.16 -0.54 -6.28
N GLY A 11 14.71 -0.89 -5.12
CA GLY A 11 15.91 -1.70 -4.97
C GLY A 11 15.72 -3.11 -5.50
N SER A 12 14.70 -3.82 -5.02
CA SER A 12 14.28 -5.11 -5.59
C SER A 12 13.94 -5.02 -7.07
N GLY A 13 13.19 -4.01 -7.50
CA GLY A 13 12.86 -3.79 -8.91
C GLY A 13 14.10 -3.66 -9.78
N HIS A 14 15.10 -2.90 -9.33
CA HIS A 14 16.38 -2.76 -10.02
C HIS A 14 17.09 -4.12 -10.19
N LEU A 15 17.20 -4.92 -9.12
CA LEU A 15 17.80 -6.26 -9.16
C LEU A 15 17.07 -7.19 -10.14
N HIS A 16 15.74 -7.10 -10.20
CA HIS A 16 14.90 -7.90 -11.08
C HIS A 16 14.71 -7.30 -12.48
N ARG A 17 15.37 -6.17 -12.79
CA ARG A 17 15.22 -5.44 -14.06
C ARG A 17 13.76 -5.12 -14.40
N ARG A 18 12.97 -4.73 -13.39
CA ARG A 18 11.55 -4.36 -13.52
C ARG A 18 11.28 -3.02 -12.82
N PRO A 19 10.48 -2.12 -13.41
CA PRO A 19 10.05 -0.91 -12.71
C PRO A 19 9.25 -1.28 -11.45
N ALA A 20 9.59 -0.65 -10.32
CA ALA A 20 8.94 -0.86 -9.01
C ALA A 20 8.82 0.47 -8.25
N THR A 21 8.46 1.53 -9.00
CA THR A 21 8.28 2.91 -8.49
C THR A 21 6.93 3.44 -8.93
N LEU A 22 6.35 4.36 -8.15
CA LEU A 22 5.14 5.07 -8.54
C LEU A 22 5.48 6.19 -9.53
N ALA A 23 5.48 5.85 -10.82
CA ALA A 23 5.75 6.77 -11.93
C ALA A 23 5.01 6.33 -13.19
N PRO A 24 4.68 7.24 -14.12
CA PRO A 24 4.12 6.86 -15.42
C PRO A 24 5.00 5.81 -16.13
N GLY A 25 4.37 4.76 -16.66
CA GLY A 25 5.06 3.65 -17.33
C GLY A 25 5.49 2.50 -16.40
N SER A 26 5.43 2.67 -15.09
CA SER A 26 5.55 1.55 -14.15
C SER A 26 4.28 0.71 -14.09
N PRO A 27 4.36 -0.57 -13.67
CA PRO A 27 3.19 -1.33 -13.26
C PRO A 27 2.40 -0.58 -12.20
N ALA A 28 1.07 -0.63 -12.29
CA ALA A 28 0.17 -0.10 -11.27
C ALA A 28 0.08 -1.08 -10.08
N ASP A 29 1.24 -1.32 -9.45
CA ASP A 29 1.42 -2.12 -8.25
C ASP A 29 1.50 -1.17 -7.05
N VAL A 30 0.47 -1.20 -6.20
CA VAL A 30 0.32 -0.27 -5.06
C VAL A 30 -0.12 -1.05 -3.83
N VAL A 31 0.54 -0.78 -2.70
CA VAL A 31 0.15 -1.25 -1.38
C VAL A 31 -0.20 -0.03 -0.53
N VAL A 32 -1.37 -0.05 0.11
CA VAL A 32 -1.80 0.96 1.08
C VAL A 32 -1.75 0.32 2.45
N LEU A 33 -1.05 0.99 3.38
CA LEU A 33 -0.96 0.59 4.78
C LEU A 33 -1.95 1.39 5.62
N ASP A 34 -2.39 0.79 6.72
CA ASP A 34 -3.32 1.42 7.68
C ASP A 34 -2.66 2.49 8.56
N VAL A 35 -1.33 2.58 8.53
CA VAL A 35 -0.53 3.55 9.29
C VAL A 35 0.52 4.23 8.41
N ASP A 36 0.81 5.50 8.72
CA ASP A 36 1.91 6.24 8.10
C ASP A 36 3.26 5.84 8.71
N VAL A 37 3.88 4.81 8.14
CA VAL A 37 5.19 4.31 8.55
C VAL A 37 6.35 5.29 8.33
N LEU A 38 6.17 6.33 7.49
CA LEU A 38 7.19 7.36 7.30
C LEU A 38 7.25 8.31 8.50
N ARG A 39 6.09 8.54 9.13
CA ARG A 39 5.95 9.34 10.34
C ARG A 39 6.24 8.53 11.60
N GLU A 40 5.69 7.32 11.71
CA GLU A 40 5.72 6.51 12.93
C GLU A 40 7.00 5.67 13.08
N GLY A 41 7.77 5.47 12.01
CA GLY A 41 9.08 4.82 12.05
C GLY A 41 9.06 3.29 11.83
N PRO A 42 10.21 2.63 12.01
CA PRO A 42 10.39 1.23 11.60
C PRO A 42 9.52 0.23 12.34
N ASP A 43 9.31 0.42 13.64
CA ASP A 43 8.50 -0.50 14.44
C ASP A 43 7.04 -0.52 13.95
N ALA A 44 6.53 0.63 13.51
CA ALA A 44 5.20 0.72 12.90
C ALA A 44 5.10 -0.07 11.58
N LEU A 45 6.18 -0.22 10.82
CA LEU A 45 6.17 -1.05 9.60
C LEU A 45 6.01 -2.53 9.91
N CYS A 46 6.54 -3.01 11.05
CA CYS A 46 6.40 -4.39 11.47
C CYS A 46 4.96 -4.74 11.87
N GLU A 47 4.23 -3.77 12.44
CA GLU A 47 2.85 -3.93 12.91
C GLU A 47 1.80 -3.49 11.87
N ALA A 48 2.22 -2.78 10.83
CA ALA A 48 1.33 -2.25 9.80
C ALA A 48 0.52 -3.36 9.12
N GLN A 49 -0.77 -3.10 8.93
CA GLN A 49 -1.64 -3.97 8.13
C GLN A 49 -1.83 -3.38 6.74
N VAL A 50 -1.96 -4.27 5.75
CA VAL A 50 -2.28 -3.86 4.39
C VAL A 50 -3.80 -3.66 4.27
N ASP A 51 -4.19 -2.42 4.00
CA ASP A 51 -5.58 -2.07 3.70
C ASP A 51 -5.96 -2.48 2.28
N LEU A 52 -5.12 -2.13 1.31
CA LEU A 52 -5.38 -2.37 -0.10
C LEU A 52 -4.12 -2.89 -0.78
N THR A 53 -4.30 -3.86 -1.68
CA THR A 53 -3.28 -4.24 -2.67
C THR A 53 -3.88 -4.13 -4.06
N ILE A 54 -3.24 -3.33 -4.90
CA ILE A 54 -3.50 -3.24 -6.32
C ILE A 54 -2.30 -3.86 -7.04
N ALA A 55 -2.54 -4.83 -7.92
CA ALA A 55 -1.50 -5.47 -8.71
C ALA A 55 -1.87 -5.37 -10.20
N GLY A 56 -0.99 -4.76 -11.00
CA GLY A 56 -1.22 -4.50 -12.42
C GLY A 56 -2.50 -3.69 -12.68
N GLY A 57 -2.89 -2.81 -11.76
CA GLY A 57 -4.12 -2.02 -11.84
C GLY A 57 -5.39 -2.78 -11.42
N ARG A 58 -5.27 -4.00 -10.89
CA ARG A 58 -6.40 -4.78 -10.36
C ARG A 58 -6.36 -4.79 -8.85
N LEU A 59 -7.48 -4.46 -8.20
CA LEU A 59 -7.63 -4.63 -6.75
C LEU A 59 -7.65 -6.13 -6.44
N VAL A 60 -6.62 -6.62 -5.74
CA VAL A 60 -6.45 -8.05 -5.40
C VAL A 60 -6.58 -8.32 -3.91
N HIS A 61 -6.50 -7.28 -3.07
CA HIS A 61 -6.78 -7.33 -1.65
C HIS A 61 -7.46 -6.04 -1.21
N ASP A 62 -8.53 -6.17 -0.42
CA ASP A 62 -9.24 -5.05 0.18
C ASP A 62 -9.77 -5.47 1.55
N ARG A 63 -9.11 -4.97 2.60
CA ARG A 63 -9.50 -5.18 4.00
C ARG A 63 -10.74 -4.37 4.38
N LEU A 64 -11.04 -3.31 3.65
CA LEU A 64 -12.11 -2.33 3.93
C LEU A 64 -13.42 -2.68 3.22
N ALA A 65 -13.42 -3.62 2.28
CA ALA A 65 -14.62 -4.07 1.55
C ALA A 65 -15.78 -4.51 2.47
N GLY A 66 -15.48 -5.02 3.68
CA GLY A 66 -16.47 -5.38 4.70
C GLY A 66 -16.85 -4.28 5.69
N GLN A 67 -16.11 -3.17 5.74
CA GLN A 67 -16.29 -2.08 6.71
C GLN A 67 -17.14 -0.92 6.17
N GLN A 68 -17.47 -0.93 4.87
CA GLN A 68 -18.23 0.13 4.20
C GLN A 68 -19.76 -0.02 4.30
N GLN A 69 -20.29 -0.91 5.14
CA GLN A 69 -21.74 -1.07 5.32
C GLN A 69 -22.24 -0.55 6.68
N SER A 70 -22.49 0.76 6.72
CA SER A 70 -23.64 1.37 7.39
C SER A 70 -23.76 2.83 6.93
N PRO A 71 -24.75 3.20 6.09
CA PRO A 71 -25.08 4.61 5.92
C PRO A 71 -25.54 5.17 7.28
N PRO A 72 -25.20 6.43 7.64
CA PRO A 72 -25.73 7.03 8.85
C PRO A 72 -27.26 7.00 8.77
N ALA A 73 -27.91 6.46 9.81
CA ALA A 73 -29.36 6.51 9.94
C ALA A 73 -29.78 7.98 9.80
N ARG A 74 -30.51 8.30 8.72
CA ARG A 74 -31.07 9.64 8.52
C ARG A 74 -31.93 9.95 9.75
N ALA A 75 -31.53 10.97 10.51
CA ALA A 75 -32.37 11.52 11.57
C ALA A 75 -33.67 12.03 10.92
N ALA A 76 -34.80 11.55 11.44
CA ALA A 76 -36.15 11.91 11.04
C ALA A 76 -36.57 13.27 11.61
#